data_AF-A0A9P8PIM3-F1
#
_entry.id   AF-A0A9P8PIM3-F1
#
_cell.length_a   1.000
_cell.length_b   1.000
_cell.length_c   1.000
_cell.angle_alpha   90.00
_cell.angle_beta   90.00
_cell.angle_gamma   90.00
#
_symmetry.space_group_name_H-M   'P 1'
#
loop_
_entity.id
_entity.type
_entity.pdbx_description
1 polymer ?
#
loop_
_entity_poly.entity_id
_entity_poly.type
_entity_poly.pdbx_seq_one_letter_code
_entity_poly.pdbx_strand_id
1 'polypeptide(L)'
;EIVGDPMEKETLKASGWKLSQKSKNTVEGHKRTVKILRRFQFSSALKRSSSISKVNNQVLVSCKGAPETIKDMLVDAPSNYEETFKSFTRSGSRVLALAYKYLNTDKNIDSVERHSVESDLKFAGFIVFHCPLKD
;
A
#
# COMPACT_ATOMS: atom_id res chain seq x y z
N GLU A 1 -7.92 -12.55 -17.46
CA GLU A 1 -8.28 -11.18 -17.01
C GLU A 1 -7.73 -10.90 -15.63
N ILE A 2 -7.33 -9.66 -15.34
CA ILE A 2 -6.97 -9.24 -13.98
C ILE A 2 -8.29 -8.98 -13.24
N VAL A 3 -8.54 -9.73 -12.17
CA VAL A 3 -9.71 -9.55 -11.30
C VAL A 3 -9.29 -8.77 -10.07
N GLY A 4 -10.08 -7.77 -9.66
CA GLY A 4 -9.75 -6.89 -8.53
C GLY A 4 -10.55 -5.59 -8.57
N ASP A 5 -10.37 -4.77 -7.52
CA ASP A 5 -11.02 -3.47 -7.38
C ASP A 5 -10.64 -2.53 -8.55
N PRO A 6 -11.60 -1.80 -9.15
CA PRO A 6 -11.33 -0.88 -10.26
C PRO A 6 -10.27 0.19 -9.94
N MET A 7 -10.27 0.74 -8.73
CA MET A 7 -9.30 1.76 -8.33
C MET A 7 -7.89 1.17 -8.20
N GLU A 8 -7.79 -0.05 -7.68
CA GLU A 8 -6.50 -0.77 -7.62
C GLU A 8 -5.96 -1.09 -9.01
N LYS A 9 -6.82 -1.46 -9.96
CA LYS A 9 -6.44 -1.70 -11.36
C LYS A 9 -5.91 -0.44 -12.02
N GLU A 10 -6.60 0.69 -11.86
CA GLU A 10 -6.17 1.96 -12.42
C GLU A 10 -4.88 2.46 -11.77
N THR A 11 -4.72 2.27 -10.46
CA THR A 11 -3.46 2.59 -9.76
C THR A 11 -2.29 1.76 -10.30
N LEU A 12 -2.49 0.45 -10.47
CA LEU A 12 -1.46 -0.44 -11.01
C LEU A 12 -1.06 0.01 -12.42
N LYS A 13 -2.03 0.31 -13.27
CA LYS A 13 -1.81 0.81 -14.63
C LYS A 13 -1.07 2.16 -14.62
N ALA A 14 -1.52 3.13 -13.83
CA ALA A 14 -0.91 4.45 -13.71
C ALA A 14 0.52 4.41 -13.17
N SER A 15 0.80 3.46 -12.27
CA SER A 15 2.13 3.29 -11.67
C SER A 15 3.18 2.68 -12.63
N GLY A 16 2.76 2.20 -13.81
CA GLY A 16 3.65 1.54 -14.78
C GLY A 16 4.08 0.12 -14.39
N TRP A 17 3.46 -0.46 -13.36
CA TRP A 17 3.69 -1.84 -12.94
C TRP A 17 2.67 -2.79 -13.59
N LYS A 18 3.08 -4.04 -13.85
CA LYS A 18 2.23 -5.07 -14.48
C LYS A 18 2.34 -6.38 -13.74
N LEU A 19 1.23 -7.12 -13.65
CA LEU A 19 1.25 -8.49 -13.14
C LEU A 19 2.00 -9.40 -14.12
N SER A 20 2.95 -10.19 -13.62
CA SER A 20 3.68 -11.16 -14.43
C SER A 20 2.74 -12.26 -14.89
N GLN A 21 2.76 -12.58 -16.19
CA GLN A 21 2.00 -13.71 -16.74
C GLN A 21 2.68 -15.06 -16.47
N LYS A 22 4.00 -15.04 -16.20
CA LYS A 22 4.82 -16.24 -16.04
C LYS A 22 4.86 -16.74 -14.60
N SER A 23 4.68 -15.85 -13.63
CA SER A 23 4.79 -16.17 -12.20
C SER A 23 3.63 -15.59 -11.41
N LYS A 24 2.90 -16.47 -10.72
CA LYS A 24 1.85 -16.06 -9.78
C LYS A 24 2.47 -15.17 -8.69
N ASN A 25 1.72 -14.17 -8.23
CA ASN A 25 2.13 -13.24 -7.18
C ASN A 25 3.36 -12.37 -7.51
N THR A 26 3.77 -12.29 -8.77
CA THR A 26 4.88 -11.44 -9.20
C THR A 26 4.37 -10.21 -9.95
N VAL A 27 4.94 -9.04 -9.63
CA VAL A 27 4.69 -7.77 -10.32
C VAL A 27 6.01 -7.28 -10.91
N GLU A 28 5.98 -6.83 -12.15
CA GLU A 28 7.15 -6.40 -12.93
C GLU A 28 6.94 -4.96 -13.40
N GLY A 29 7.99 -4.14 -13.29
CA GLY A 29 7.94 -2.73 -13.66
C GLY A 29 9.24 -2.04 -13.33
N HIS A 30 9.58 -0.95 -14.04
CA HIS A 30 10.77 -0.13 -13.74
C HIS A 30 12.08 -0.92 -13.61
N LYS A 31 12.27 -1.96 -14.45
CA LYS A 31 13.41 -2.91 -14.40
C LYS A 31 13.56 -3.66 -13.06
N ARG A 32 12.49 -3.78 -12.29
CA ARG A 32 12.44 -4.49 -11.00
C ARG A 32 11.33 -5.54 -11.01
N THR A 33 11.53 -6.53 -10.16
CA THR A 33 10.56 -7.61 -9.93
C THR A 33 10.21 -7.66 -8.45
N VAL A 34 8.91 -7.66 -8.17
CA VAL A 34 8.35 -7.71 -6.83
C VAL A 34 7.61 -9.03 -6.68
N LYS A 35 8.06 -9.89 -5.78
CA LYS A 35 7.39 -11.15 -5.46
C LYS A 35 6.59 -10.99 -4.18
N ILE A 36 5.28 -11.10 -4.26
CA ILE A 36 4.40 -11.02 -3.09
C ILE A 36 4.48 -12.34 -2.33
N LEU A 37 4.91 -12.27 -1.07
CA LEU A 37 5.11 -13.41 -0.18
C LEU A 37 3.84 -13.68 0.63
N ARG A 38 3.24 -12.61 1.19
CA ARG A 38 2.02 -12.70 1.99
C ARG A 38 1.16 -11.46 1.81
N ARG A 39 -0.17 -11.64 1.83
CA ARG A 39 -1.15 -10.55 1.74
C ARG A 39 -2.05 -10.58 2.97
N PHE A 40 -2.19 -9.44 3.61
CA PHE A 40 -3.22 -9.20 4.61
C PHE A 40 -4.36 -8.46 3.92
N GLN A 41 -5.49 -9.15 3.79
CA GLN A 41 -6.65 -8.61 3.11
C GLN A 41 -7.16 -7.35 3.79
N PHE A 42 -7.79 -6.50 2.97
CA PHE A 42 -8.52 -5.35 3.48
C PHE A 42 -9.58 -5.82 4.47
N SER A 43 -9.57 -5.25 5.67
CA SER A 43 -10.62 -5.46 6.67
C SER A 43 -11.40 -4.17 6.80
N SER A 44 -12.73 -4.24 6.67
CA SER A 44 -13.61 -3.09 6.86
C SER A 44 -13.50 -2.49 8.27
N ALA A 45 -13.26 -3.34 9.28
CA ALA A 45 -13.03 -2.93 10.66
C ALA A 45 -11.71 -2.16 10.82
N LEU A 46 -10.64 -2.60 10.12
CA LEU A 46 -9.32 -1.98 10.22
C LEU A 46 -9.09 -0.88 9.19
N LYS A 47 -9.96 -0.74 8.18
CA LYS A 47 -9.89 0.22 7.06
C LYS A 47 -8.53 0.27 6.37
N ARG A 48 -7.82 -0.87 6.31
CA ARG A 48 -6.47 -0.99 5.77
C ARG A 48 -6.15 -2.38 5.25
N SER A 49 -5.17 -2.45 4.36
CA SER A 49 -4.54 -3.69 3.88
C SER A 49 -3.02 -3.56 3.91
N SER A 50 -2.34 -4.70 4.01
CA SER A 50 -0.89 -4.75 4.02
C SER A 50 -0.38 -5.96 3.23
N SER A 51 0.84 -5.89 2.74
CA SER A 51 1.48 -6.99 2.03
C SER A 51 2.95 -7.08 2.38
N ILE A 52 3.45 -8.31 2.44
CA ILE A 52 4.87 -8.61 2.56
C ILE A 52 5.34 -9.05 1.18
N SER A 53 6.35 -8.37 0.66
CA SER A 53 6.88 -8.59 -0.68
C SER A 53 8.39 -8.64 -0.65
N LYS A 54 8.98 -9.42 -1.56
CA LYS A 54 10.41 -9.40 -1.84
C LYS A 54 10.67 -8.53 -3.04
N VAL A 55 11.49 -7.51 -2.86
CA VAL A 55 11.96 -6.63 -3.94
C VAL A 55 13.46 -6.81 -4.03
N ASN A 56 13.93 -7.39 -5.14
CA ASN A 56 15.30 -7.86 -5.30
C ASN A 56 15.68 -8.85 -4.18
N ASN A 57 16.41 -8.39 -3.15
CA ASN A 57 16.86 -9.20 -2.02
C ASN A 57 16.41 -8.65 -0.65
N GLN A 58 15.49 -7.68 -0.64
CA GLN A 58 14.95 -7.10 0.58
C GLN A 58 13.48 -7.46 0.75
N VAL A 59 13.09 -7.71 1.99
CA VAL A 59 11.69 -7.92 2.37
C VAL A 59 11.08 -6.57 2.71
N LEU A 60 10.13 -6.15 1.88
CA LEU A 60 9.37 -4.92 2.01
C LEU A 60 7.96 -5.25 2.51
N VAL A 61 7.64 -4.72 3.67
CA VAL A 61 6.27 -4.55 4.14
C VAL A 61 5.73 -3.26 3.55
N SER A 62 4.55 -3.34 2.94
CA SER A 62 3.82 -2.20 2.42
C SER A 62 2.40 -2.22 2.95
N CYS A 63 1.93 -1.09 3.46
CA CYS A 63 0.60 -0.91 4.01
C CYS A 63 -0.10 0.26 3.30
N LYS A 64 -1.39 0.08 3.03
CA LYS A 64 -2.25 1.12 2.48
C LYS A 64 -3.57 1.16 3.21
N GLY A 65 -4.13 2.35 3.39
CA GLY A 65 -5.40 2.50 4.09
C GLY A 65 -5.85 3.94 4.21
N ALA A 66 -6.86 4.15 5.06
CA ALA A 66 -7.28 5.49 5.44
C ALA A 66 -6.11 6.27 6.06
N PRO A 67 -5.94 7.56 5.70
CA PRO A 67 -4.82 8.35 6.20
C PRO A 67 -4.82 8.48 7.72
N GLU A 68 -6.01 8.60 8.33
CA GLU A 68 -6.19 8.65 9.78
C GLU A 68 -5.62 7.41 10.47
N THR A 69 -5.92 6.22 9.93
CA THR A 69 -5.47 4.95 10.49
C THR A 69 -3.99 4.70 10.23
N ILE A 70 -3.47 5.09 9.07
CA ILE A 70 -2.05 4.91 8.74
C ILE A 70 -1.19 5.81 9.62
N LYS A 71 -1.64 7.04 9.91
CA LYS A 71 -0.93 7.99 10.76
C LYS A 71 -0.54 7.39 12.11
N ASP A 72 -1.45 6.68 12.77
CA ASP A 72 -1.22 6.07 14.09
C ASP A 72 -0.16 4.95 14.06
N MET A 73 0.17 4.42 12.87
CA MET A 73 1.15 3.34 12.68
C MET A 73 2.52 3.86 12.20
N LEU A 74 2.65 5.17 11.96
CA LEU A 74 3.90 5.78 11.50
C LEU A 74 4.83 6.08 12.67
N VAL A 75 6.13 5.84 12.49
CA VAL A 75 7.16 6.26 13.47
C VAL A 75 7.34 7.76 13.46
N ASP A 76 7.35 8.34 12.25
CA ASP A 76 7.58 9.76 12.03
C ASP A 76 6.64 10.23 10.91
N ALA A 77 5.55 10.86 11.32
CA ALA A 77 4.58 11.45 10.41
C ALA A 77 4.99 12.89 10.10
N PRO A 78 5.03 13.30 8.81
CA PRO A 78 5.30 14.69 8.45
C PRO A 78 4.34 15.66 9.15
N SER A 79 4.83 16.83 9.56
CA SER A 79 4.03 17.85 10.25
C SER A 79 2.81 18.32 9.43
N ASN A 80 2.94 18.34 8.10
CA ASN A 80 1.89 18.70 7.16
C ASN A 80 0.98 17.53 6.76
N TYR A 81 1.14 16.33 7.34
CA TYR A 81 0.38 15.14 6.96
C TYR A 81 -1.14 15.36 7.07
N GLU A 82 -1.59 15.83 8.23
CA GLU A 82 -3.03 16.02 8.51
C GLU A 82 -3.67 17.09 7.64
N GLU A 83 -3.03 18.24 7.53
CA GLU A 83 -3.54 19.34 6.73
C GLU A 83 -3.65 18.94 5.26
N THR A 84 -2.65 18.24 4.73
CA THR A 84 -2.61 17.79 3.33
C THR A 84 -3.78 16.86 3.01
N PHE A 85 -3.98 15.77 3.78
CA PHE A 85 -5.07 14.85 3.44
C PHE A 85 -6.44 15.48 3.69
N LYS A 86 -6.61 16.31 4.74
CA LYS A 86 -7.86 17.03 5.02
C LYS A 86 -8.22 17.98 3.88
N SER A 87 -7.24 18.67 3.30
CA SER A 87 -7.44 19.54 2.15
C SER A 87 -8.02 18.76 0.96
N PHE A 88 -7.39 17.63 0.59
CA PHE A 88 -7.87 16.81 -0.52
C PHE A 88 -9.24 16.17 -0.25
N THR A 89 -9.50 15.73 0.99
CA THR A 89 -10.81 15.19 1.38
C THR A 89 -11.90 16.26 1.32
N ARG A 90 -11.62 17.51 1.72
CA ARG A 90 -12.57 18.64 1.59
C ARG A 90 -12.91 18.96 0.14
N SER A 91 -11.96 18.76 -0.78
CA SER A 91 -12.18 18.89 -2.23
C SER A 91 -12.93 17.69 -2.85
N GLY A 92 -13.49 16.78 -2.04
CA GLY A 92 -14.24 15.61 -2.53
C GLY A 92 -13.37 14.49 -3.09
N SER A 93 -12.05 14.56 -2.90
CA SER A 93 -11.14 13.53 -3.40
C SER A 93 -10.97 12.40 -2.38
N ARG A 94 -10.88 11.16 -2.86
CA ARG A 94 -10.60 10.00 -2.02
C ARG A 94 -9.09 9.85 -1.83
N VAL A 95 -8.64 9.99 -0.59
CA VAL A 95 -7.21 9.91 -0.23
C VAL A 95 -6.91 8.57 0.43
N LEU A 96 -5.86 7.90 -0.04
CA LEU A 96 -5.26 6.75 0.62
C LEU A 96 -3.83 7.09 1.03
N ALA A 97 -3.41 6.67 2.21
CA ALA A 97 -2.02 6.78 2.63
C ALA A 97 -1.27 5.49 2.38
N LEU A 98 -0.01 5.64 1.98
CA LEU A 98 0.94 4.56 1.80
C LEU A 98 2.03 4.66 2.86
N ALA A 99 2.33 3.52 3.46
CA ALA A 99 3.41 3.39 4.41
C ALA A 99 4.17 2.09 4.16
N TYR A 100 5.43 2.03 4.58
CA TYR A 100 6.29 0.89 4.32
C TYR A 100 7.31 0.67 5.43
N LYS A 101 7.83 -0.55 5.51
CA LYS A 101 8.90 -0.95 6.42
C LYS A 101 9.73 -2.05 5.78
N TYR A 102 11.02 -2.07 6.06
CA TYR A 102 11.89 -3.17 5.64
C TYR A 102 12.04 -4.17 6.79
N LEU A 103 11.99 -5.46 6.45
CA LEU A 103 12.34 -6.53 7.39
C LEU A 103 13.74 -7.03 7.05
N ASN A 104 14.54 -7.25 8.10
CA ASN A 104 15.91 -7.75 7.98
C ASN A 104 15.98 -9.25 7.64
N THR A 105 14.85 -9.95 7.60
CA THR A 105 14.83 -11.39 7.33
C THR A 105 13.63 -11.82 6.49
N ASP A 106 13.87 -12.79 5.59
CA ASP A 106 12.84 -13.55 4.89
C ASP A 106 12.29 -14.73 5.71
N LYS A 107 12.82 -14.97 6.92
CA LYS A 107 12.39 -16.09 7.77
C LYS A 107 11.09 -15.76 8.50
N ASN A 108 10.25 -16.77 8.71
CA ASN A 108 9.02 -16.70 9.52
C ASN A 108 7.90 -15.79 8.99
N ILE A 109 7.90 -15.46 7.70
CA ILE A 109 6.87 -14.58 7.10
C ILE A 109 5.44 -15.11 7.31
N ASP A 110 5.27 -16.43 7.33
CA ASP A 110 3.98 -17.08 7.58
C ASP A 110 3.50 -17.00 9.03
N SER A 111 4.43 -16.93 10.00
CA SER A 111 4.12 -16.83 11.43
C SER A 111 4.15 -15.41 11.98
N VAL A 112 4.61 -14.43 11.18
CA VAL A 112 4.56 -13.02 11.56
C VAL A 112 3.11 -12.58 11.77
N GLU A 113 2.84 -11.95 12.91
CA GLU A 113 1.53 -11.40 13.23
C GLU A 113 1.26 -10.10 12.47
N ARG A 114 -0.01 -9.90 12.10
CA ARG A 114 -0.44 -8.70 11.36
C ARG A 114 -0.09 -7.41 12.11
N HIS A 115 -0.20 -7.39 13.43
CA HIS A 115 0.07 -6.20 14.23
C HIS A 115 1.55 -5.75 14.14
N SER A 116 2.49 -6.70 14.13
CA SER A 116 3.93 -6.40 14.01
C SER A 116 4.33 -5.90 12.60
N VAL A 117 3.59 -6.36 11.58
CA VAL A 117 3.72 -5.87 10.19
C VAL A 117 3.19 -4.46 10.07
N GLU A 118 2.08 -4.17 10.74
CA GLU A 118 1.38 -2.89 10.71
C GLU A 118 1.85 -1.92 11.82
N SER A 119 3.08 -2.07 12.32
CA SER A 119 3.70 -1.17 13.30
C SER A 119 5.01 -0.58 12.75
N ASP A 120 5.41 0.57 13.31
CA ASP A 120 6.69 1.24 13.05
C ASP A 120 6.95 1.49 11.56
N LEU A 121 5.92 1.98 10.87
CA LEU A 121 5.96 2.21 9.44
C LEU A 121 6.58 3.59 9.13
N LYS A 122 7.18 3.69 7.96
CA LYS A 122 7.63 4.96 7.37
C LYS A 122 6.61 5.43 6.34
N PHE A 123 6.38 6.72 6.30
CA PHE A 123 5.49 7.30 5.31
C PHE A 123 6.10 7.23 3.91
N ALA A 124 5.34 6.72 2.93
CA ALA A 124 5.74 6.72 1.52
C ALA A 124 5.09 7.84 0.72
N GLY A 125 3.83 8.18 1.02
CA GLY A 125 3.08 9.16 0.25
C GLY A 125 1.57 8.95 0.30
N PHE A 126 0.84 9.80 -0.40
CA PHE A 126 -0.60 9.69 -0.60
C PHE A 126 -0.93 9.29 -2.04
N ILE A 127 -2.01 8.53 -2.20
CA ILE A 127 -2.70 8.36 -3.47
C ILE A 127 -4.00 9.15 -3.37
N VAL A 128 -4.20 10.09 -4.29
CA VAL A 128 -5.40 10.90 -4.37
C VAL A 128 -6.18 10.49 -5.61
N PHE A 129 -7.41 10.03 -5.41
CA PHE A 129 -8.34 9.74 -6.48
C PHE A 129 -9.33 10.88 -6.56
N HIS A 130 -9.33 11.56 -7.70
CA HIS A 130 -10.36 12.54 -8.02
C HIS A 130 -11.52 11.81 -8.69
N CYS A 131 -12.71 11.88 -8.09
CA CYS A 131 -13.93 11.40 -8.73
C CYS A 131 -14.62 12.62 -9.34
N PRO A 132 -14.45 12.90 -10.65
CA PRO A 132 -15.23 13.96 -11.28
C PRO A 132 -16.72 13.61 -11.13
N LEU A 133 -17.52 14.58 -10.68
CA LEU A 133 -18.97 14.47 -10.77
C LEU A 133 -19.32 14.36 -12.26
N LYS A 134 -20.22 13.44 -12.57
CA LYS A 134 -20.74 13.26 -13.91
C LYS A 134 -21.61 14.49 -14.23
N ASP A 135 -21.23 15.28 -15.24
CA ASP A 135 -22.15 16.23 -15.88
C ASP A 135 -23.41 15.52 -16.40
#